data_AF-A0A5N4WRA3-F1
#
_entry.id   AF-A0A5N4WRA3-F1
#
_cell.length_a   1.000
_cell.length_b   1.000
_cell.length_c   1.000
_cell.angle_alpha   90.00
_cell.angle_beta   90.00
_cell.angle_gamma   90.00
#
_symmetry.space_group_name_H-M   'P 1'
#
loop_
_entity.id
_entity.type
_entity.pdbx_description
1 polymer ?
#
loop_
_entity_poly.entity_id
_entity_poly.type
_entity_poly.pdbx_seq_one_letter_code
_entity_poly.pdbx_strand_id
1 'polypeptide(L)' 'MHSTIEINSHKDMTAEQILEEIQYPLENLELTLSALTKMHLDHPLMGEELTALFNTLHYQVERISKAVQNK' A
#
# COMPACT_ATOMS: atom_id res chain seq x y z
N MET A 1 4.20 13.85 -9.03
CA MET A 1 4.31 12.56 -8.29
C MET A 1 3.23 12.57 -7.22
N HIS A 2 2.18 11.77 -7.36
CA HIS A 2 1.23 11.55 -6.27
C HIS A 2 1.87 10.56 -5.29
N SER A 3 2.24 11.03 -4.11
CA SER A 3 2.68 10.21 -2.99
C SER A 3 1.57 9.21 -2.62
N THR A 4 1.97 7.98 -2.30
CA THR A 4 1.22 7.02 -1.47
C THR A 4 -0.30 7.08 -1.67
N ILE A 5 -0.72 6.49 -2.80
CA ILE A 5 -2.06 6.49 -3.40
C ILE A 5 -3.18 6.76 -2.40
N GLU A 6 -3.81 7.92 -2.57
CA GLU A 6 -4.96 8.30 -1.77
C GLU A 6 -6.17 7.44 -2.13
N ILE A 7 -6.54 6.51 -1.24
CA ILE A 7 -7.82 5.81 -1.34
C ILE A 7 -8.92 6.74 -0.86
N ASN A 8 -9.80 7.15 -1.77
CA ASN A 8 -10.96 7.98 -1.48
C ASN A 8 -12.11 7.10 -0.97
N SER A 9 -11.96 6.58 0.24
CA SER A 9 -13.03 5.81 0.90
C SER A 9 -14.12 6.76 1.39
N HIS A 10 -15.29 6.69 0.77
CA HIS A 10 -16.50 7.37 1.21
C HIS A 10 -17.55 6.37 1.70
N LYS A 11 -18.39 6.80 2.66
CA LYS A 11 -19.33 5.94 3.38
C LYS A 11 -20.44 5.31 2.50
N ASP A 12 -20.63 5.82 1.28
CA ASP A 12 -21.73 5.45 0.38
C ASP A 12 -21.25 4.68 -0.87
N MET A 13 -20.02 4.19 -0.88
CA MET A 13 -19.48 3.45 -2.04
C MET A 13 -20.05 2.03 -2.14
N THR A 14 -20.34 1.58 -3.36
CA THR A 14 -20.67 0.17 -3.61
C THR A 14 -19.42 -0.71 -3.49
N ALA A 15 -19.63 -2.03 -3.38
CA ALA A 15 -18.52 -2.96 -3.32
C ALA A 15 -17.63 -2.92 -4.57
N GLU A 16 -18.23 -2.71 -5.75
CA GLU A 16 -17.52 -2.56 -7.03
C GLU A 16 -16.67 -1.29 -7.06
N GLN A 17 -17.20 -0.18 -6.56
CA GLN A 17 -16.45 1.09 -6.47
C GLN A 17 -15.28 0.97 -5.49
N ILE A 18 -15.47 0.30 -4.35
CA ILE A 18 -14.38 0.01 -3.41
C ILE A 18 -13.31 -0.84 -4.10
N LEU A 19 -13.71 -1.86 -4.89
CA LEU A 19 -12.78 -2.71 -5.62
C LEU A 19 -11.96 -1.93 -6.64
N GLU A 20 -12.60 -1.05 -7.42
CA GLU A 20 -11.92 -0.16 -8.38
C GLU A 20 -10.91 0.77 -7.67
N GLU A 21 -11.28 1.35 -6.54
CA GLU A 21 -10.39 2.24 -5.77
C GLU A 21 -9.18 1.51 -5.16
N ILE A 22 -9.32 0.26 -4.71
CA ILE A 22 -8.21 -0.48 -4.07
C ILE A 22 -7.32 -1.23 -5.07
N GLN A 23 -7.76 -1.41 -6.32
CA GLN A 23 -7.03 -2.20 -7.32
C GLN A 23 -5.62 -1.64 -7.59
N TYR A 24 -5.52 -0.33 -7.85
CA TYR A 24 -4.24 0.32 -8.12
C TYR A 24 -3.32 0.37 -6.88
N PRO A 25 -3.81 0.72 -5.67
CA PRO A 25 -3.05 0.57 -4.42
C PRO A 25 -2.47 -0.83 -4.20
N LEU A 26 -3.25 -1.89 -4.49
CA LEU A 26 -2.80 -3.27 -4.33
C LEU A 26 -1.68 -3.62 -5.31
N GLU A 27 -1.85 -3.29 -6.60
CA GLU A 27 -0.81 -3.51 -7.61
C GLU A 27 0.49 -2.78 -7.25
N ASN A 28 0.39 -1.54 -6.78
CA ASN A 28 1.55 -0.77 -6.35
C ASN A 28 2.24 -1.38 -5.12
N LEU A 29 1.47 -1.94 -4.18
CA LEU A 29 2.02 -2.64 -3.01
C LEU A 29 2.82 -3.88 -3.44
N GLU A 30 2.30 -4.67 -4.38
CA GLU A 30 2.99 -5.84 -4.94
C GLU A 30 4.29 -5.45 -5.66
N LEU A 31 4.25 -4.41 -6.50
CA LEU A 31 5.43 -3.89 -7.19
C LEU A 31 6.50 -3.39 -6.21
N THR A 32 6.07 -2.67 -5.17
CA THR A 32 6.96 -2.16 -4.11
C THR A 32 7.63 -3.31 -3.37
N LEU A 33 6.87 -4.33 -2.94
CA LEU A 33 7.42 -5.51 -2.27
C LEU A 33 8.40 -6.29 -3.16
N SER A 34 8.08 -6.43 -4.45
CA SER A 34 8.97 -7.08 -5.43
C SER A 34 10.29 -6.33 -5.57
N ALA A 35 10.23 -5.00 -5.71
CA ALA A 35 11.41 -4.15 -5.82
C ALA A 35 12.26 -4.20 -4.54
N LEU A 36 11.64 -4.10 -3.37
CA LEU A 36 12.35 -4.15 -2.08
C LEU A 36 13.04 -5.49 -1.86
N THR A 37 12.39 -6.60 -2.23
CA THR A 37 12.98 -7.93 -2.12
C THR A 37 14.25 -8.04 -2.96
N LYS A 38 14.22 -7.55 -4.21
CA LYS A 38 15.39 -7.54 -5.09
C LYS A 38 16.49 -6.62 -4.56
N MET A 39 16.11 -5.40 -4.14
CA MET A 39 17.06 -4.43 -3.58
C MET A 39 17.75 -4.96 -2.33
N HIS A 40 17.04 -5.64 -1.43
CA HIS A 40 17.64 -6.19 -0.20
C HIS A 40 18.65 -7.31 -0.48
N LEU A 41 18.43 -8.11 -1.54
CA LEU A 41 19.37 -9.15 -1.97
C LEU A 41 20.68 -8.53 -2.51
N ASP A 42 20.56 -7.45 -3.27
CA ASP A 42 21.72 -6.79 -3.88
C ASP A 42 22.44 -5.86 -2.90
N HIS A 43 21.70 -5.15 -2.04
CA HIS A 43 22.16 -4.18 -1.05
C HIS A 43 21.30 -4.28 0.22
N PRO A 44 21.80 -4.93 1.29
CA PRO A 44 21.08 -5.03 2.55
C PRO A 44 20.76 -3.64 3.12
N LEU A 45 19.48 -3.38 3.30
CA LEU A 45 18.95 -2.18 3.93
C LEU A 45 19.37 -2.12 5.40
N MET A 46 19.73 -0.92 5.89
CA MET A 46 20.01 -0.70 7.30
C MET A 46 18.73 -0.77 8.13
N GLY A 47 18.87 -1.02 9.45
CA GLY A 47 17.72 -1.21 10.33
C GLY A 47 16.72 -0.04 10.33
N GLU A 48 17.20 1.20 10.22
CA GLU A 48 16.34 2.39 10.14
C GLU A 48 15.58 2.47 8.81
N GLU A 49 16.23 2.16 7.69
CA GLU A 49 15.62 2.13 6.36
C GLU A 49 14.57 1.02 6.27
N LEU A 50 14.88 -0.17 6.79
CA LEU A 50 13.95 -1.28 6.88
C LEU A 50 12.72 -0.92 7.74
N THR A 51 12.93 -0.21 8.85
CA THR A 51 11.85 0.26 9.72
C THR A 51 10.94 1.26 8.99
N ALA A 52 11.52 2.24 8.29
CA ALA A 52 10.76 3.22 7.51
C ALA A 52 9.94 2.55 6.40
N LEU A 53 10.49 1.53 5.75
CA LEU A 53 9.81 0.75 4.73
C LEU A 53 8.64 -0.05 5.31
N PHE A 54 8.83 -0.76 6.43
CA PHE A 54 7.74 -1.47 7.09
C PHE A 54 6.62 -0.53 7.56
N ASN A 55 6.95 0.65 8.07
CA ASN A 55 5.94 1.65 8.43
C ASN A 55 5.14 2.11 7.20
N THR A 56 5.80 2.28 6.05
CA THR A 56 5.14 2.65 4.79
C THR A 56 4.22 1.55 4.28
N LEU A 57 4.68 0.30 4.30
CA LEU A 57 3.87 -0.87 3.92
C LEU A 57 2.68 -1.04 4.86
N HIS A 58 2.90 -0.92 6.17
CA HIS A 58 1.85 -1.00 7.17
C HIS A 58 0.77 0.06 6.94
N TYR A 59 1.17 1.31 6.70
CA TYR A 59 0.24 2.39 6.41
C TYR A 59 -0.58 2.13 5.14
N GLN A 60 0.02 1.61 4.06
CA GLN A 60 -0.71 1.27 2.84
C GLN A 60 -1.74 0.15 3.07
N VAL A 61 -1.35 -0.92 3.78
CA VAL A 61 -2.25 -2.02 4.12
C VAL A 61 -3.39 -1.54 5.03
N GLU A 62 -3.10 -0.70 6.02
CA GLU A 62 -4.10 -0.12 6.91
C GLU A 62 -5.15 0.68 6.13
N ARG A 63 -4.72 1.49 5.15
CA ARG A 63 -5.63 2.27 4.30
C ARG A 63 -6.53 1.38 3.44
N ILE A 64 -5.98 0.33 2.83
CA ILE A 64 -6.76 -0.65 2.05
C ILE A 64 -7.76 -1.35 2.97
N SER A 65 -7.32 -1.78 4.15
CA SER A 65 -8.18 -2.43 5.14
C SER A 65 -9.34 -1.53 5.56
N LYS A 66 -9.08 -0.25 5.83
CA LYS A 66 -10.11 0.75 6.15
C LYS A 66 -11.08 0.97 4.99
N ALA A 67 -10.60 1.02 3.74
CA ALA A 67 -11.46 1.17 2.58
C ALA A 67 -12.42 -0.01 2.39
N VAL A 68 -11.95 -1.22 2.65
CA VAL A 68 -12.75 -2.45 2.57
C VAL A 68 -13.70 -2.59 3.77
N GLN A 69 -13.28 -2.16 4.96
CA GLN A 69 -14.04 -2.31 6.21
C GLN A 69 -15.02 -1.18 6.50
N ASN A 70 -14.86 0.00 5.88
CA ASN A 70 -15.82 1.12 5.97
C ASN A 70 -17.14 0.81 5.25
N LYS A 71 -17.84 -0.23 5.71
CA LYS A 71 -19.28 -0.34 5.68
C LYS A 71 -19.86 0.26 6.97
#